data_AF-A0A941PPP3-F1
#
_entry.id   AF-A0A941PPP3-F1
#
_cell.length_a   1.000
_cell.length_b   1.000
_cell.length_c   1.000
_cell.angle_alpha   90.00
_cell.angle_beta   90.00
_cell.angle_gamma   90.00
#
_symmetry.space_group_name_H-M   'P 1'
#
loop_
_entity.id
_entity.type
_entity.pdbx_description
1 polymer ?
#
loop_
_entity_poly.entity_id
_entity_poly.type
_entity_poly.pdbx_seq_one_letter_code
_entity_poly.pdbx_strand_id
1 'polypeptide(L)'
;MNTLTIDVPPGTLQGAAADSTHSHTLHAVHEAIDQACAQACRAIAPAWPLDRAIAVNPHWSRIGMPVRQVAARMAALGGIQVFPPRSEQQRAWQTGRISPADLALALRQLPQAQAQGITPQQCVEALASPQPVAQLPLLIDVLDNYPLRHHRLSWRQAITHQVSQTCAAYFDAHQADWQPQRAHGLYAFWRDTLQHDQSIGLLMGLPTLGAAVDALPARAEDAERWVLQRLGLPEEVWADYLESVLLTVNGWASWCAYLGWQAGLEGGTDLHLRQLLAIRLAWGVLLLECKDDAASRDAFTALRQAWSIAPQVLRNAEHALRVDEVWQLALEVGYQRELAQRLCSVSGAHVPPQDIEVQAAFCIDVRSEPMRRALEAVWPGIQTLGFAGFFGLPVAYTPLASQARRPQLPGLLAPAIEVTDQVLSADPADRAADGVLQEAASRMRQSRLALADRWQAASRWPGAAFSYVEAVGVGYLGKLGGWLQPRLQERARDDLQGLPARYRAVCRPQLAGL
;
A
#
# COMPACT_ATOMS: atom_id res chain seq x y z
N MET A 1 -86.68 -4.24 5.45
CA MET A 1 -86.48 -4.49 6.89
C MET A 1 -84.99 -4.75 7.11
N ASN A 2 -84.37 -3.88 7.92
CA ASN A 2 -83.06 -3.95 8.58
C ASN A 2 -81.81 -3.97 7.68
N THR A 3 -81.19 -2.83 7.32
CA THR A 3 -80.29 -1.94 8.10
C THR A 3 -79.26 -2.65 8.98
N LEU A 4 -77.97 -2.45 8.66
CA LEU A 4 -77.01 -1.79 9.56
C LEU A 4 -75.69 -1.49 8.82
N THR A 5 -75.58 -0.23 8.39
CA THR A 5 -74.36 0.48 8.01
C THR A 5 -73.56 0.76 9.29
N ILE A 6 -72.25 0.49 9.29
CA ILE A 6 -71.34 0.91 10.36
C ILE A 6 -70.47 2.05 9.81
N ASP A 7 -70.69 3.23 10.35
CA ASP A 7 -69.88 4.43 10.19
C ASP A 7 -68.47 4.21 10.75
N VAL A 8 -67.44 4.48 9.94
CA VAL A 8 -66.06 4.61 10.39
C VAL A 8 -65.80 6.09 10.70
N PRO A 9 -65.41 6.48 11.92
CA PRO A 9 -65.10 7.87 12.25
C PRO A 9 -63.74 8.29 11.69
N PRO A 10 -63.54 9.58 11.33
CA PRO A 10 -62.23 10.08 10.91
C PRO A 10 -61.38 10.32 12.16
N GLY A 11 -60.42 9.42 12.41
CA GLY A 11 -59.56 9.46 13.58
C GLY A 11 -58.08 9.36 13.22
N THR A 12 -57.43 10.53 13.19
CA THR A 12 -56.02 10.78 13.55
C THR A 12 -54.89 10.13 12.73
N LEU A 13 -54.30 10.96 11.86
CA LEU A 13 -52.90 10.93 11.43
C LEU A 13 -51.95 10.94 12.63
N GLN A 14 -51.66 9.77 13.21
CA GLN A 14 -50.63 9.60 14.24
C GLN A 14 -49.65 8.45 13.94
N GLY A 15 -49.59 8.00 12.68
CA GLY A 15 -48.58 7.03 12.20
C GLY A 15 -47.37 7.66 11.50
N ALA A 16 -47.50 8.87 10.93
CA ALA A 16 -46.44 9.46 10.12
C ALA A 16 -45.26 10.02 10.93
N ALA A 17 -45.50 10.47 12.17
CA ALA A 17 -44.44 11.03 13.00
C ALA A 17 -43.45 9.95 13.45
N ALA A 18 -43.92 8.80 13.97
CA ALA A 18 -43.05 7.72 14.46
C ALA A 18 -42.23 7.04 13.35
N ASP A 19 -42.81 6.82 12.16
CA ASP A 19 -42.09 6.28 11.00
C ASP A 19 -41.04 7.27 10.46
N SER A 20 -41.34 8.57 10.49
CA SER A 20 -40.38 9.62 10.09
C SER A 20 -39.20 9.70 11.06
N THR A 21 -39.41 9.70 12.38
CA THR A 21 -38.31 9.74 13.35
C THR A 21 -37.45 8.48 13.30
N HIS A 22 -38.05 7.29 13.10
CA HIS A 22 -37.30 6.05 12.98
C HIS A 22 -36.47 6.00 11.69
N SER A 23 -37.04 6.44 10.56
CA SER A 23 -36.33 6.57 9.28
C SER A 23 -35.18 7.60 9.34
N HIS A 24 -35.41 8.75 9.97
CA HIS A 24 -34.37 9.77 10.18
C HIS A 24 -33.24 9.26 11.08
N THR A 25 -33.55 8.50 12.13
CA THR A 25 -32.55 7.93 13.05
C THR A 25 -31.71 6.86 12.35
N LEU A 26 -32.32 5.98 11.55
CA LEU A 26 -31.61 4.97 10.78
C LEU A 26 -30.70 5.59 9.71
N HIS A 27 -31.18 6.65 9.03
CA HIS A 27 -30.38 7.37 8.05
C HIS A 27 -29.14 8.02 8.68
N ALA A 28 -29.30 8.68 9.83
CA ALA A 28 -28.19 9.28 10.56
C ALA A 28 -27.13 8.24 10.98
N VAL A 29 -27.56 7.07 11.45
CA VAL A 29 -26.64 5.97 11.80
C VAL A 29 -25.89 5.46 10.57
N HIS A 30 -26.57 5.29 9.43
CA HIS A 30 -25.91 4.87 8.19
C HIS A 30 -24.86 5.89 7.72
N GLU A 31 -25.17 7.18 7.82
CA GLU A 31 -24.22 8.24 7.48
C GLU A 31 -23.00 8.22 8.41
N ALA A 32 -23.20 8.07 9.72
CA ALA A 32 -22.11 7.95 10.69
C ALA A 32 -21.20 6.73 10.41
N ILE A 33 -21.78 5.59 10.02
CA ILE A 33 -21.05 4.41 9.58
C ILE A 33 -20.22 4.72 8.33
N ASP A 34 -20.83 5.34 7.32
CA ASP A 34 -20.17 5.70 6.07
C ASP A 34 -18.98 6.66 6.32
N GLN A 35 -19.15 7.63 7.23
CA GLN A 35 -18.11 8.56 7.65
C GLN A 35 -16.96 7.84 8.38
N ALA A 36 -17.26 6.92 9.30
CA ALA A 36 -16.26 6.14 10.03
C ALA A 36 -15.45 5.23 9.09
N CYS A 37 -16.11 4.52 8.17
CA CYS A 37 -15.45 3.73 7.12
C CYS A 37 -14.51 4.60 6.26
N ALA A 38 -14.99 5.76 5.82
CA ALA A 38 -14.19 6.68 5.02
C ALA A 38 -12.98 7.24 5.80
N GLN A 39 -13.14 7.55 7.09
CA GLN A 39 -12.06 8.01 7.96
C GLN A 39 -10.98 6.94 8.13
N ALA A 40 -11.37 5.69 8.41
CA ALA A 40 -10.44 4.57 8.52
C ALA A 40 -9.68 4.32 7.21
N CYS A 41 -10.36 4.36 6.06
CA CYS A 41 -9.73 4.21 4.75
C CYS A 41 -8.71 5.33 4.47
N ARG A 42 -9.03 6.60 4.79
CA ARG A 42 -8.10 7.73 4.61
C ARG A 42 -6.85 7.62 5.47
N ALA A 43 -6.89 6.88 6.58
CA ALA A 43 -5.73 6.69 7.45
C ALA A 43 -4.67 5.77 6.82
N ILE A 44 -5.00 4.98 5.81
CA ILE A 44 -4.04 4.06 5.17
C ILE A 44 -3.22 4.81 4.11
N ALA A 45 -1.89 4.74 4.25
CA ALA A 45 -0.98 5.33 3.27
C ALA A 45 -0.85 4.43 2.02
N PRO A 46 -0.80 5.00 0.80
CA PRO A 46 -0.60 4.24 -0.42
C PRO A 46 0.81 3.62 -0.50
N ALA A 47 0.92 2.43 -1.08
CA ALA A 47 2.20 1.81 -1.43
C ALA A 47 2.24 1.42 -2.92
N TRP A 48 3.27 1.90 -3.61
CA TRP A 48 3.43 1.66 -5.05
C TRP A 48 3.92 0.24 -5.31
N PRO A 49 3.50 -0.38 -6.43
CA PRO A 49 3.96 -1.71 -6.81
C PRO A 49 5.46 -1.72 -7.13
N LEU A 50 6.07 -2.91 -7.15
CA LEU A 50 7.52 -3.07 -7.32
C LEU A 50 8.06 -2.44 -8.61
N ASP A 51 7.30 -2.45 -9.70
CA ASP A 51 7.66 -1.84 -10.98
C ASP A 51 7.61 -0.31 -10.97
N ARG A 52 6.98 0.29 -9.94
CA ARG A 52 6.84 1.74 -9.75
C ARG A 52 7.22 2.18 -8.33
N ALA A 53 8.03 1.38 -7.62
CA ALA A 53 8.31 1.60 -6.22
C ALA A 53 8.99 2.95 -5.99
N ILE A 54 8.39 3.75 -5.12
CA ILE A 54 8.93 5.05 -4.67
C ILE A 54 9.04 5.07 -3.15
N ALA A 55 9.95 5.88 -2.63
CA ALA A 55 10.05 6.12 -1.19
C ALA A 55 8.85 6.97 -0.75
N VAL A 56 8.00 6.40 0.12
CA VAL A 56 6.79 7.05 0.62
C VAL A 56 6.82 6.96 2.13
N ASN A 57 6.44 8.06 2.80
CA ASN A 57 6.26 8.04 4.24
C ASN A 57 5.13 7.05 4.58
N PRO A 58 5.37 5.97 5.36
CA PRO A 58 4.33 5.00 5.72
C PRO A 58 3.20 5.63 6.57
N HIS A 59 3.43 6.84 7.07
CA HIS A 59 2.46 7.66 7.80
C HIS A 59 2.04 8.90 7.02
N TRP A 60 2.07 8.86 5.67
CA TRP A 60 1.71 10.01 4.81
C TRP A 60 0.37 10.65 5.18
N SER A 61 -0.66 9.84 5.47
CA SER A 61 -1.97 10.31 5.90
C SER A 61 -2.01 10.91 7.32
N ARG A 62 -0.88 10.94 8.04
CA ARG A 62 -0.74 11.40 9.43
C ARG A 62 0.35 12.45 9.61
N ILE A 63 0.84 13.06 8.52
CA ILE A 63 1.93 14.05 8.58
C ILE A 63 1.59 15.31 9.40
N GLY A 64 0.30 15.59 9.62
CA GLY A 64 -0.16 16.66 10.51
C GLY A 64 -0.17 16.31 12.00
N MET A 65 0.18 15.07 12.38
CA MET A 65 0.17 14.60 13.76
C MET A 65 1.59 14.57 14.35
N PRO A 66 1.78 14.91 15.64
CA PRO A 66 3.05 14.67 16.33
C PRO A 66 3.44 13.19 16.26
N VAL A 67 4.74 12.92 16.05
CA VAL A 67 5.25 11.55 15.85
C VAL A 67 4.90 10.62 17.02
N ARG A 68 4.91 11.11 18.26
CA ARG A 68 4.52 10.31 19.43
C ARG A 68 3.05 9.92 19.42
N GLN A 69 2.16 10.77 18.93
CA GLN A 69 0.74 10.44 18.76
C GLN A 69 0.56 9.38 17.68
N VAL A 70 1.30 9.48 16.57
CA VAL A 70 1.34 8.44 15.54
C VAL A 70 1.83 7.12 16.14
N ALA A 71 2.94 7.13 16.88
CA ALA A 71 3.51 5.96 17.54
C ALA A 71 2.52 5.30 18.51
N ALA A 72 1.83 6.09 19.33
CA ALA A 72 0.81 5.62 20.26
C ALA A 72 -0.36 4.94 19.55
N ARG A 73 -0.86 5.56 18.47
CA ARG A 73 -1.93 4.97 17.63
C ARG A 73 -1.47 3.67 16.97
N MET A 74 -0.29 3.64 16.38
CA MET A 74 0.24 2.44 15.71
C MET A 74 0.46 1.28 16.68
N ALA A 75 0.93 1.57 17.89
CA ALA A 75 1.10 0.56 18.94
C ALA A 75 -0.26 0.06 19.46
N ALA A 76 -1.19 0.96 19.80
CA ALA A 76 -2.49 0.59 20.35
C ALA A 76 -3.43 -0.09 19.34
N LEU A 77 -3.46 0.38 18.08
CA LEU A 77 -4.37 -0.14 17.05
C LEU A 77 -3.77 -1.32 16.28
N GLY A 78 -2.46 -1.29 16.00
CA GLY A 78 -1.81 -2.26 15.13
C GLY A 78 -0.78 -3.17 15.79
N GLY A 79 -0.38 -2.88 17.04
CA GLY A 79 0.80 -3.52 17.64
C GLY A 79 2.10 -3.15 16.89
N ILE A 80 2.11 -2.01 16.19
CA ILE A 80 3.22 -1.57 15.33
C ILE A 80 4.09 -0.59 16.12
N GLN A 81 5.38 -0.91 16.20
CA GLN A 81 6.36 -0.05 16.85
C GLN A 81 6.93 0.98 15.86
N VAL A 82 6.79 2.26 16.18
CA VAL A 82 7.30 3.39 15.37
C VAL A 82 8.68 3.86 15.85
N PHE A 83 8.86 4.02 17.16
CA PHE A 83 10.17 4.37 17.72
C PHE A 83 11.09 3.14 17.82
N PRO A 84 12.42 3.30 17.69
CA PRO A 84 13.35 2.20 17.91
C PRO A 84 13.14 1.53 19.28
N PRO A 85 13.31 0.21 19.41
CA PRO A 85 13.24 -0.47 20.69
C PRO A 85 14.19 0.16 21.72
N ARG A 86 13.78 0.21 23.00
CA ARG A 86 14.65 0.72 24.10
C ARG A 86 15.99 -0.01 24.20
N SER A 87 16.07 -1.29 23.79
CA SER A 87 17.33 -2.03 23.72
C SER A 87 18.31 -1.48 22.67
N GLU A 88 17.81 -0.96 21.55
CA GLU A 88 18.64 -0.29 20.55
C GLU A 88 19.09 1.09 21.02
N GLN A 89 18.20 1.83 21.69
CA GLN A 89 18.53 3.11 22.32
C GLN A 89 19.59 2.92 23.42
N GLN A 90 19.47 1.86 24.23
CA GLN A 90 20.46 1.48 25.24
C GLN A 90 21.81 1.17 24.61
N ARG A 91 21.84 0.43 23.49
CA ARG A 91 23.08 0.18 22.74
C ARG A 91 23.68 1.48 22.21
N ALA A 92 22.87 2.38 21.64
CA ALA A 92 23.32 3.68 21.14
C ALA A 92 23.90 4.57 22.25
N TRP A 93 23.31 4.52 23.45
CA TRP A 93 23.84 5.18 24.64
C TRP A 93 25.17 4.58 25.11
N GLN A 94 25.24 3.26 25.28
CA GLN A 94 26.44 2.56 25.75
C GLN A 94 27.64 2.69 24.79
N THR A 95 27.38 2.75 23.49
CA THR A 95 28.41 2.93 22.46
C THR A 95 28.84 4.38 22.25
N GLY A 96 28.22 5.33 22.97
CA GLY A 96 28.49 6.76 22.82
C GLY A 96 27.92 7.39 21.54
N ARG A 97 27.13 6.65 20.76
CA ARG A 97 26.39 7.20 19.60
C ARG A 97 25.43 8.30 20.06
N ILE A 98 24.78 8.11 21.20
CA ILE A 98 24.05 9.16 21.92
C ILE A 98 24.88 9.54 23.15
N SER A 99 25.23 10.82 23.28
CA SER A 99 25.97 11.34 24.43
C SER A 99 25.04 12.01 25.45
N PRO A 100 25.50 12.23 26.69
CA PRO A 100 24.75 13.00 27.68
C PRO A 100 24.34 14.40 27.20
N ALA A 101 25.17 15.03 26.36
CA ALA A 101 24.88 16.34 25.80
C ALA A 101 23.72 16.29 24.78
N ASP A 102 23.63 15.22 24.00
CA ASP A 102 22.54 15.03 23.03
C ASP A 102 21.21 14.82 23.74
N LEU A 103 21.21 13.98 24.78
CA LEU A 103 20.03 13.74 25.62
C LEU A 103 19.56 15.02 26.31
N ALA A 104 20.49 15.80 26.88
CA ALA A 104 20.17 17.08 27.49
C ALA A 104 19.60 18.09 26.48
N LEU A 105 20.11 18.09 25.24
CA LEU A 105 19.58 18.95 24.17
C LEU A 105 18.18 18.50 23.73
N ALA A 106 17.95 17.20 23.56
CA ALA A 106 16.64 16.64 23.21
C ALA A 106 15.58 17.01 24.26
N LEU A 107 15.90 16.89 25.56
CA LEU A 107 15.00 17.30 26.65
C LEU A 107 14.67 18.80 26.60
N ARG A 108 15.61 19.67 26.19
CA ARG A 108 15.35 21.11 26.02
C ARG A 108 14.49 21.43 24.79
N GLN A 109 14.53 20.60 23.76
CA GLN A 109 13.79 20.79 22.51
C GLN A 109 12.36 20.25 22.57
N LEU A 110 12.00 19.47 23.59
CA LEU A 110 10.66 18.89 23.77
C LEU A 110 9.91 19.59 24.91
N PRO A 111 9.02 20.57 24.62
CA PRO A 111 8.32 21.36 25.64
C PRO A 111 7.53 20.50 26.63
N GLN A 112 6.94 19.40 26.16
CA GLN A 112 6.17 18.51 27.02
C GLN A 112 7.04 17.69 27.98
N ALA A 113 8.29 17.37 27.61
CA ALA A 113 9.23 16.73 28.52
C ALA A 113 9.66 17.71 29.62
N GLN A 114 9.87 18.98 29.25
CA GLN A 114 10.19 20.06 30.19
C GLN A 114 9.05 20.33 31.16
N ALA A 115 7.82 20.47 30.66
CA ALA A 115 6.63 20.73 31.48
C ALA A 115 6.36 19.63 32.52
N GLN A 116 6.86 18.41 32.28
CA GLN A 116 6.70 17.25 33.16
C GLN A 116 7.95 17.00 34.03
N GLY A 117 8.97 17.85 33.92
CA GLY A 117 10.19 17.73 34.72
C GLY A 117 10.99 16.45 34.44
N ILE A 118 10.94 15.91 33.22
CA ILE A 118 11.68 14.69 32.88
C ILE A 118 13.19 14.95 32.96
N THR A 119 13.88 14.14 33.75
CA THR A 119 15.33 14.25 33.93
C THR A 119 16.10 13.28 33.04
N PRO A 120 17.38 13.55 32.73
CA PRO A 120 18.24 12.60 32.03
C PRO A 120 18.35 11.25 32.74
N GLN A 121 18.39 11.26 34.08
CA GLN A 121 18.46 10.04 34.88
C GLN A 121 17.21 9.16 34.68
N GLN A 122 16.02 9.76 34.73
CA GLN A 122 14.76 9.04 34.45
C GLN A 122 14.73 8.43 33.05
N CYS A 123 15.28 9.13 32.05
CA CYS A 123 15.37 8.61 30.68
C CYS A 123 16.28 7.38 30.61
N VAL A 124 17.41 7.39 31.30
CA VAL A 124 18.36 6.28 31.36
C VAL A 124 17.78 5.09 32.12
N GLU A 125 17.12 5.32 33.26
CA GLU A 125 16.44 4.28 34.03
C GLU A 125 15.32 3.61 33.22
N ALA A 126 14.58 4.39 32.43
CA ALA A 126 13.51 3.87 31.58
C ALA A 126 14.01 2.91 30.49
N LEU A 127 15.27 2.99 30.06
CA LEU A 127 15.84 2.04 29.09
C LEU A 127 15.92 0.61 29.63
N ALA A 128 16.05 0.44 30.95
CA ALA A 128 16.10 -0.87 31.60
C ALA A 128 14.71 -1.53 31.73
N SER A 129 13.65 -0.74 31.59
CA SER A 129 12.26 -1.19 31.75
C SER A 129 11.55 -1.16 30.41
N PRO A 130 11.22 -2.31 29.78
CA PRO A 130 10.31 -2.30 28.65
C PRO A 130 8.95 -1.80 29.13
N GLN A 131 8.42 -0.76 28.49
CA GLN A 131 7.08 -0.27 28.76
C GLN A 131 6.16 -0.74 27.63
N PRO A 132 5.48 -1.89 27.78
CA PRO A 132 4.58 -2.37 26.75
C PRO A 132 3.39 -1.41 26.64
N VAL A 133 3.09 -1.01 25.41
CA VAL A 133 1.83 -0.32 25.09
C VAL A 133 0.76 -1.38 24.90
N ALA A 134 -0.38 -1.22 25.56
CA ALA A 134 -1.51 -2.13 25.41
C ALA A 134 -2.09 -2.01 23.99
N GLN A 135 -2.19 -3.14 23.29
CA GLN A 135 -2.90 -3.24 22.01
C GLN A 135 -4.39 -3.49 22.26
N LEU A 136 -5.26 -2.75 21.57
CA LEU A 136 -6.70 -3.00 21.56
C LEU A 136 -7.00 -4.29 20.78
N PRO A 137 -7.79 -5.21 21.36
CA PRO A 137 -8.06 -6.51 20.75
C PRO A 137 -9.03 -6.39 19.56
N LEU A 138 -8.94 -7.29 18.57
CA LEU A 138 -9.95 -7.41 17.51
C LEU A 138 -10.87 -8.61 17.76
N LEU A 139 -12.07 -8.55 17.18
CA LEU A 139 -13.08 -9.61 17.32
C LEU A 139 -12.51 -10.99 16.92
N ILE A 140 -11.77 -11.04 15.82
CA ILE A 140 -11.17 -12.28 15.32
C ILE A 140 -10.15 -12.92 16.28
N ASP A 141 -9.49 -12.12 17.12
CA ASP A 141 -8.47 -12.61 18.05
C ASP A 141 -9.11 -13.11 19.35
N VAL A 142 -10.09 -12.36 19.87
CA VAL A 142 -10.76 -12.74 21.12
C VAL A 142 -11.61 -13.99 20.94
N LEU A 143 -12.16 -14.23 19.75
CA LEU A 143 -12.94 -15.44 19.46
C LEU A 143 -12.06 -16.69 19.26
N ASP A 144 -10.77 -16.54 18.96
CA ASP A 144 -9.80 -17.65 18.88
C ASP A 144 -9.30 -18.05 20.29
N ASN A 145 -10.25 -18.35 21.17
CA ASN A 145 -10.03 -18.67 22.59
C ASN A 145 -9.94 -20.18 22.88
N TYR A 146 -9.80 -21.03 21.85
CA TYR A 146 -9.75 -22.49 22.04
C TYR A 146 -8.53 -22.92 22.88
N PRO A 147 -8.66 -23.89 23.81
CA PRO A 147 -7.55 -24.30 24.68
C PRO A 147 -6.30 -24.79 23.92
N LEU A 148 -6.47 -25.50 22.81
CA LEU A 148 -5.35 -25.99 21.97
C LEU A 148 -5.10 -25.10 20.74
N ARG A 149 -5.49 -23.82 20.78
CA ARG A 149 -5.33 -22.88 19.64
C ARG A 149 -3.89 -22.80 19.12
N HIS A 150 -2.89 -23.03 19.97
CA HIS A 150 -1.47 -23.00 19.60
C HIS A 150 -1.00 -24.21 18.78
N HIS A 151 -1.85 -25.22 18.59
CA HIS A 151 -1.55 -26.41 17.78
C HIS A 151 -2.08 -26.29 16.34
N ARG A 152 -2.70 -25.15 16.00
CA ARG A 152 -3.22 -24.84 14.66
C ARG A 152 -2.80 -23.42 14.25
N LEU A 153 -3.02 -23.08 12.98
CA LEU A 153 -2.95 -21.69 12.55
C LEU A 153 -3.97 -20.88 13.34
N SER A 154 -3.55 -19.72 13.85
CA SER A 154 -4.49 -18.79 14.48
C SER A 154 -5.53 -18.35 13.46
N TRP A 155 -6.74 -18.03 13.91
CA TRP A 155 -7.79 -17.53 13.02
C TRP A 155 -7.36 -16.25 12.29
N ARG A 156 -6.60 -15.37 12.95
CA ARG A 156 -5.96 -14.22 12.30
C ARG A 156 -5.11 -14.63 11.10
N GLN A 157 -4.21 -15.60 11.27
CA GLN A 157 -3.34 -16.06 10.17
C GLN A 157 -4.13 -16.70 9.04
N ALA A 158 -5.12 -17.55 9.36
CA ALA A 158 -5.97 -18.20 8.37
C ALA A 158 -6.77 -17.16 7.55
N ILE A 159 -7.38 -16.19 8.22
CA ILE A 159 -8.15 -15.11 7.57
C ILE A 159 -7.23 -14.21 6.75
N THR A 160 -6.10 -13.77 7.28
CA THR A 160 -5.13 -12.95 6.52
C THR A 160 -4.64 -13.70 5.28
N HIS A 161 -4.40 -15.01 5.38
CA HIS A 161 -4.03 -15.84 4.24
C HIS A 161 -5.14 -15.90 3.18
N GLN A 162 -6.38 -16.22 3.58
CA GLN A 162 -7.52 -16.32 2.67
C GLN A 162 -7.82 -14.98 1.96
N VAL A 163 -7.79 -13.88 2.69
CA VAL A 163 -7.95 -12.54 2.12
C VAL A 163 -6.80 -12.23 1.16
N SER A 164 -5.57 -12.63 1.49
CA SER A 164 -4.42 -12.44 0.61
C SER A 164 -4.50 -13.25 -0.67
N GLN A 165 -4.97 -14.50 -0.61
CA GLN A 165 -5.20 -15.32 -1.80
C GLN A 165 -6.26 -14.70 -2.70
N THR A 166 -7.35 -14.21 -2.10
CA THR A 166 -8.42 -13.52 -2.82
C THR A 166 -7.88 -12.25 -3.50
N CYS A 167 -7.14 -11.41 -2.77
CA CYS A 167 -6.56 -10.19 -3.32
C CYS A 167 -5.54 -10.50 -4.42
N ALA A 168 -4.70 -11.53 -4.25
CA ALA A 168 -3.75 -11.95 -5.27
C ALA A 168 -4.48 -12.40 -6.55
N ALA A 169 -5.51 -13.24 -6.44
CA ALA A 169 -6.30 -13.68 -7.59
C ALA A 169 -7.10 -12.54 -8.26
N TYR A 170 -7.55 -11.55 -7.48
CA TYR A 170 -8.34 -10.42 -7.98
C TYR A 170 -7.47 -9.34 -8.65
N PHE A 171 -6.33 -8.99 -8.05
CA PHE A 171 -5.45 -7.93 -8.56
C PHE A 171 -4.43 -8.41 -9.57
N ASP A 172 -4.30 -9.72 -9.80
CA ASP A 172 -3.40 -10.24 -10.81
C ASP A 172 -3.84 -9.84 -12.22
N ALA A 173 -3.06 -8.99 -12.88
CA ALA A 173 -3.30 -8.58 -14.26
C ALA A 173 -2.59 -9.49 -15.29
N HIS A 174 -1.48 -10.14 -14.92
CA HIS A 174 -0.50 -10.63 -15.90
C HIS A 174 0.26 -11.92 -15.53
N GLN A 175 0.16 -12.44 -14.31
CA GLN A 175 0.92 -13.61 -13.87
C GLN A 175 0.22 -14.92 -14.22
N ALA A 176 -1.07 -15.04 -13.87
CA ALA A 176 -1.87 -16.21 -14.15
C ALA A 176 -2.46 -16.16 -15.57
N ASP A 177 -2.22 -17.23 -16.33
CA ASP A 177 -2.83 -17.43 -17.65
C ASP A 177 -4.35 -17.66 -17.53
N TRP A 178 -4.81 -18.22 -16.40
CA TRP A 178 -6.24 -18.36 -16.08
C TRP A 178 -6.66 -17.33 -15.04
N GLN A 179 -7.60 -16.46 -15.43
CA GLN A 179 -8.11 -15.39 -14.57
C GLN A 179 -9.60 -15.61 -14.28
N PRO A 180 -10.03 -15.49 -13.01
CA PRO A 180 -11.44 -15.60 -12.67
C PRO A 180 -12.20 -14.32 -13.08
N GLN A 181 -13.53 -14.40 -13.14
CA GLN A 181 -14.38 -13.25 -13.45
C GLN A 181 -14.41 -12.25 -12.28
N ARG A 182 -14.29 -10.94 -12.56
CA ARG A 182 -14.11 -9.88 -11.55
C ARG A 182 -15.12 -8.73 -11.62
N ALA A 183 -16.16 -8.87 -12.45
CA ALA A 183 -17.05 -7.77 -12.84
C ALA A 183 -17.83 -7.10 -11.69
N HIS A 184 -18.01 -7.80 -10.57
CA HIS A 184 -18.86 -7.36 -9.46
C HIS A 184 -18.09 -6.73 -8.28
N GLY A 185 -16.80 -6.41 -8.47
CA GLY A 185 -15.96 -5.83 -7.43
C GLY A 185 -15.33 -6.86 -6.48
N LEU A 186 -14.37 -6.41 -5.68
CA LEU A 186 -13.57 -7.23 -4.76
C LEU A 186 -14.41 -7.92 -3.68
N TYR A 187 -15.38 -7.23 -3.08
CA TYR A 187 -16.23 -7.82 -2.02
C TYR A 187 -17.09 -8.98 -2.56
N ALA A 188 -17.75 -8.79 -3.70
CA ALA A 188 -18.57 -9.82 -4.31
C ALA A 188 -17.71 -11.01 -4.77
N PHE A 189 -16.53 -10.72 -5.34
CA PHE A 189 -15.55 -11.75 -5.70
C PHE A 189 -15.08 -12.58 -4.50
N TRP A 190 -14.77 -11.92 -3.38
CA TRP A 190 -14.42 -12.61 -2.13
C TRP A 190 -15.56 -13.50 -1.62
N ARG A 191 -16.79 -12.98 -1.58
CA ARG A 191 -17.95 -13.74 -1.10
C ARG A 191 -18.18 -14.98 -1.95
N ASP A 192 -18.18 -14.83 -3.28
CA ASP A 192 -18.34 -15.93 -4.23
C ASP A 192 -17.22 -16.98 -4.07
N THR A 193 -15.97 -16.54 -3.92
CA THR A 193 -14.83 -17.45 -3.66
C THR A 193 -15.04 -18.24 -2.36
N LEU A 194 -15.45 -17.56 -1.29
CA LEU A 194 -15.62 -18.17 0.03
C LEU A 194 -16.83 -19.12 0.11
N GLN A 195 -17.87 -18.91 -0.69
CA GLN A 195 -19.00 -19.84 -0.81
C GLN A 195 -18.57 -21.20 -1.37
N HIS A 196 -17.60 -21.21 -2.28
CA HIS A 196 -17.13 -22.43 -2.95
C HIS A 196 -15.89 -23.05 -2.26
N ASP A 197 -15.17 -22.28 -1.43
CA ASP A 197 -13.99 -22.75 -0.71
C ASP A 197 -14.33 -23.48 0.60
N GLN A 198 -14.38 -24.81 0.52
CA GLN A 198 -14.59 -25.67 1.69
C GLN A 198 -13.31 -25.85 2.54
N SER A 199 -12.13 -25.49 2.00
CA SER A 199 -10.85 -25.76 2.66
C SER A 199 -10.63 -24.89 3.89
N ILE A 200 -10.98 -23.60 3.80
CA ILE A 200 -10.80 -22.65 4.91
C ILE A 200 -11.72 -22.96 6.09
N GLY A 201 -12.98 -23.34 5.82
CA GLY A 201 -13.92 -23.79 6.85
C GLY A 201 -13.40 -25.04 7.58
N LEU A 202 -12.88 -26.01 6.84
CA LEU A 202 -12.26 -27.22 7.41
C LEU A 202 -11.02 -26.88 8.26
N LEU A 203 -10.10 -26.05 7.75
CA LEU A 203 -8.86 -25.66 8.43
C LEU A 203 -9.13 -24.90 9.73
N MET A 204 -10.17 -24.07 9.77
CA MET A 204 -10.52 -23.26 10.94
C MET A 204 -11.43 -23.99 11.93
N GLY A 205 -11.99 -25.15 11.54
CA GLY A 205 -12.96 -25.91 12.33
C GLY A 205 -14.35 -25.27 12.36
N LEU A 206 -14.77 -24.70 11.24
CA LEU A 206 -16.02 -23.95 11.07
C LEU A 206 -16.90 -24.63 9.99
N PRO A 207 -17.56 -25.77 10.31
CA PRO A 207 -18.30 -26.55 9.33
C PRO A 207 -19.54 -25.84 8.76
N THR A 208 -20.04 -24.80 9.45
CA THR A 208 -21.21 -24.00 9.03
C THR A 208 -20.82 -22.70 8.33
N LEU A 209 -19.53 -22.51 7.99
CA LEU A 209 -19.05 -21.26 7.37
C LEU A 209 -19.80 -20.91 6.08
N GLY A 210 -20.07 -21.88 5.20
CA GLY A 210 -20.80 -21.63 3.96
C GLY A 210 -22.19 -21.01 4.19
N ALA A 211 -22.96 -21.56 5.13
CA ALA A 211 -24.28 -21.02 5.49
C ALA A 211 -24.19 -19.62 6.11
N ALA A 212 -23.14 -19.34 6.89
CA ALA A 212 -22.90 -18.00 7.43
C ALA A 212 -22.54 -16.99 6.33
N VAL A 213 -21.79 -17.42 5.31
CA VAL A 213 -21.45 -16.59 4.13
C VAL A 213 -22.69 -16.29 3.30
N ASP A 214 -23.61 -17.25 3.15
CA ASP A 214 -24.89 -17.04 2.43
C ASP A 214 -25.79 -16.00 3.12
N ALA A 215 -25.66 -15.83 4.43
CA ALA A 215 -26.38 -14.82 5.20
C ALA A 215 -25.78 -13.40 5.07
N LEU A 216 -24.58 -13.25 4.50
CA LEU A 216 -23.97 -11.94 4.32
C LEU A 216 -24.71 -11.12 3.26
N PRO A 217 -24.89 -9.80 3.48
CA PRO A 217 -25.50 -8.93 2.49
C PRO A 217 -24.77 -8.96 1.12
N ALA A 218 -25.56 -8.76 0.06
CA ALA A 218 -25.04 -8.80 -1.31
C ALA A 218 -24.02 -7.67 -1.60
N ARG A 219 -24.21 -6.49 -1.01
CA ARG A 219 -23.39 -5.30 -1.20
C ARG A 219 -22.46 -5.07 -0.01
N ALA A 220 -21.25 -4.57 -0.30
CA ALA A 220 -20.25 -4.27 0.73
C ALA A 220 -20.76 -3.27 1.78
N GLU A 221 -21.42 -2.18 1.36
CA GLU A 221 -21.97 -1.16 2.26
C GLU A 221 -23.03 -1.73 3.22
N ASP A 222 -23.88 -2.63 2.73
CA ASP A 222 -24.90 -3.27 3.56
C ASP A 222 -24.25 -4.25 4.53
N ALA A 223 -23.18 -4.93 4.13
CA ALA A 223 -22.38 -5.76 5.02
C ALA A 223 -21.67 -4.95 6.11
N GLU A 224 -21.10 -3.78 5.79
CA GLU A 224 -20.51 -2.86 6.77
C GLU A 224 -21.54 -2.46 7.84
N ARG A 225 -22.72 -2.03 7.41
CA ARG A 225 -23.82 -1.64 8.31
C ARG A 225 -24.28 -2.80 9.18
N TRP A 226 -24.49 -3.96 8.57
CA TRP A 226 -24.91 -5.19 9.24
C TRP A 226 -23.89 -5.68 10.28
N VAL A 227 -22.58 -5.54 10.00
CA VAL A 227 -21.51 -5.88 10.93
C VAL A 227 -21.43 -4.90 12.09
N LEU A 228 -21.42 -3.58 11.83
CA LEU A 228 -21.29 -2.58 12.89
C LEU A 228 -22.47 -2.60 13.87
N GLN A 229 -23.69 -2.84 13.37
CA GLN A 229 -24.86 -3.03 14.22
C GLN A 229 -24.71 -4.23 15.17
N ARG A 230 -24.12 -5.34 14.71
CA ARG A 230 -23.85 -6.53 15.55
C ARG A 230 -22.70 -6.33 16.53
N LEU A 231 -21.65 -5.61 16.13
CA LEU A 231 -20.51 -5.30 16.99
C LEU A 231 -20.94 -4.50 18.23
N GLY A 232 -21.90 -3.59 18.08
CA GLY A 232 -22.46 -2.83 19.19
C GLY A 232 -21.41 -1.99 19.94
N LEU A 233 -20.39 -1.51 19.22
CA LEU A 233 -19.37 -0.61 19.76
C LEU A 233 -19.91 0.84 19.80
N PRO A 234 -19.45 1.68 20.74
CA PRO A 234 -19.77 3.11 20.73
C PRO A 234 -19.34 3.78 19.42
N GLU A 235 -20.14 4.72 18.92
CA GLU A 235 -19.88 5.43 17.66
C GLU A 235 -18.51 6.12 17.64
N GLU A 236 -18.12 6.70 18.79
CA GLU A 236 -16.85 7.42 18.97
C GLU A 236 -15.59 6.58 18.68
N VAL A 237 -15.69 5.24 18.71
CA VAL A 237 -14.55 4.34 18.46
C VAL A 237 -14.61 3.62 17.13
N TRP A 238 -15.66 3.82 16.31
CA TRP A 238 -15.82 3.10 15.05
C TRP A 238 -14.63 3.31 14.12
N ALA A 239 -14.22 4.55 13.87
CA ALA A 239 -13.11 4.83 12.97
C ALA A 239 -11.80 4.16 13.43
N ASP A 240 -11.50 4.18 14.74
CA ASP A 240 -10.30 3.57 15.31
C ASP A 240 -10.35 2.03 15.23
N TYR A 241 -11.53 1.42 15.45
CA TYR A 241 -11.73 -0.02 15.28
C TYR A 241 -11.51 -0.45 13.83
N LEU A 242 -12.12 0.28 12.89
CA LEU A 242 -12.03 0.02 11.45
C LEU A 242 -10.59 0.19 10.94
N GLU A 243 -9.85 1.18 11.45
CA GLU A 243 -8.42 1.34 11.17
C GLU A 243 -7.62 0.14 11.69
N SER A 244 -7.85 -0.29 12.95
CA SER A 244 -7.20 -1.47 13.52
C SER A 244 -7.46 -2.74 12.68
N VAL A 245 -8.68 -2.91 12.17
CA VAL A 245 -9.04 -4.01 11.25
C VAL A 245 -8.22 -3.95 9.96
N LEU A 246 -8.09 -2.79 9.32
CA LEU A 246 -7.29 -2.62 8.10
C LEU A 246 -5.80 -2.85 8.34
N LEU A 247 -5.26 -2.44 9.49
CA LEU A 247 -3.85 -2.65 9.84
C LEU A 247 -3.47 -4.14 9.89
N THR A 248 -4.43 -5.06 10.09
CA THR A 248 -4.18 -6.52 10.01
C THR A 248 -3.79 -7.01 8.61
N VAL A 249 -4.08 -6.22 7.58
CA VAL A 249 -3.77 -6.49 6.17
C VAL A 249 -3.14 -5.26 5.51
N ASN A 250 -2.30 -4.53 6.26
CA ASN A 250 -1.77 -3.21 5.86
C ASN A 250 -1.14 -3.20 4.45
N GLY A 251 -0.47 -4.29 4.03
CA GLY A 251 0.08 -4.39 2.67
C GLY A 251 -0.99 -4.28 1.57
N TRP A 252 -2.06 -5.09 1.67
CA TRP A 252 -3.19 -5.03 0.73
C TRP A 252 -4.00 -3.75 0.87
N ALA A 253 -4.15 -3.23 2.09
CA ALA A 253 -4.80 -1.95 2.32
C ALA A 253 -4.03 -0.80 1.63
N SER A 254 -2.70 -0.78 1.74
CA SER A 254 -1.83 0.18 1.08
C SER A 254 -1.81 0.03 -0.44
N TRP A 255 -1.94 -1.18 -0.98
CA TRP A 255 -2.15 -1.42 -2.41
C TRP A 255 -3.49 -0.83 -2.89
N CYS A 256 -4.58 -1.08 -2.17
CA CYS A 256 -5.88 -0.48 -2.51
C CYS A 256 -5.88 1.05 -2.37
N ALA A 257 -5.18 1.59 -1.37
CA ALA A 257 -4.98 3.03 -1.22
C ALA A 257 -4.18 3.61 -2.40
N TYR A 258 -3.20 2.86 -2.95
CA TYR A 258 -2.50 3.25 -4.17
C TYR A 258 -3.44 3.31 -5.38
N LEU A 259 -4.35 2.34 -5.56
CA LEU A 259 -5.35 2.39 -6.62
C LEU A 259 -6.24 3.62 -6.50
N GLY A 260 -6.70 3.94 -5.28
CA GLY A 260 -7.44 5.17 -5.01
C GLY A 260 -6.65 6.44 -5.29
N TRP A 261 -5.36 6.47 -4.99
CA TRP A 261 -4.48 7.58 -5.35
C TRP A 261 -4.40 7.76 -6.88
N GLN A 262 -4.17 6.68 -7.62
CA GLN A 262 -4.09 6.73 -9.09
C GLN A 262 -5.41 7.20 -9.70
N ALA A 263 -6.54 6.63 -9.26
CA ALA A 263 -7.86 7.06 -9.71
C ALA A 263 -8.10 8.55 -9.43
N GLY A 264 -7.70 9.04 -8.26
CA GLY A 264 -7.81 10.45 -7.89
C GLY A 264 -6.98 11.38 -8.79
N LEU A 265 -5.78 10.96 -9.20
CA LEU A 265 -4.97 11.70 -10.18
C LEU A 265 -5.64 11.81 -11.55
N GLU A 266 -6.49 10.85 -11.89
CA GLU A 266 -7.28 10.82 -13.14
C GLU A 266 -8.69 11.43 -12.96
N GLY A 267 -9.01 11.99 -11.79
CA GLY A 267 -10.31 12.59 -11.47
C GLY A 267 -11.42 11.59 -11.16
N GLY A 268 -11.07 10.30 -10.98
CA GLY A 268 -11.98 9.22 -10.62
C GLY A 268 -11.97 8.88 -9.12
N THR A 269 -12.69 7.80 -8.78
CA THR A 269 -12.73 7.24 -7.44
C THR A 269 -12.50 5.73 -7.50
N ASP A 270 -11.96 5.16 -6.41
CA ASP A 270 -11.72 3.73 -6.27
C ASP A 270 -12.35 3.21 -4.97
N LEU A 271 -13.03 2.07 -5.06
CA LEU A 271 -13.77 1.49 -3.93
C LEU A 271 -13.07 0.27 -3.30
N HIS A 272 -11.92 -0.17 -3.82
CA HIS A 272 -11.29 -1.43 -3.40
C HIS A 272 -10.89 -1.42 -1.93
N LEU A 273 -10.39 -0.29 -1.41
CA LEU A 273 -10.02 -0.20 0.00
C LEU A 273 -11.23 -0.34 0.92
N ARG A 274 -12.35 0.28 0.54
CA ARG A 274 -13.61 0.17 1.27
C ARG A 274 -14.17 -1.25 1.21
N GLN A 275 -14.12 -1.88 0.04
CA GLN A 275 -14.53 -3.28 -0.11
C GLN A 275 -13.62 -4.26 0.66
N LEU A 276 -12.32 -3.98 0.74
CA LEU A 276 -11.38 -4.76 1.57
C LEU A 276 -11.71 -4.61 3.07
N LEU A 277 -12.08 -3.41 3.52
CA LEU A 277 -12.57 -3.20 4.88
C LEU A 277 -13.83 -4.04 5.13
N ALA A 278 -14.81 -4.01 4.22
CA ALA A 278 -16.03 -4.81 4.33
C ALA A 278 -15.74 -6.32 4.42
N ILE A 279 -14.81 -6.84 3.61
CA ILE A 279 -14.32 -8.24 3.70
C ILE A 279 -13.76 -8.53 5.10
N ARG A 280 -12.88 -7.67 5.61
CA ARG A 280 -12.23 -7.89 6.89
C ARG A 280 -13.19 -7.81 8.08
N LEU A 281 -14.20 -6.93 8.00
CA LEU A 281 -15.28 -6.84 8.98
C LEU A 281 -16.20 -8.06 8.94
N ALA A 282 -16.60 -8.48 7.73
CA ALA A 282 -17.49 -9.62 7.55
C ALA A 282 -16.93 -10.88 8.22
N TRP A 283 -15.62 -11.14 8.09
CA TRP A 283 -14.95 -12.23 8.80
C TRP A 283 -15.15 -12.20 10.33
N GLY A 284 -15.17 -11.03 10.96
CA GLY A 284 -15.42 -10.93 12.40
C GLY A 284 -16.77 -11.50 12.79
N VAL A 285 -17.82 -11.15 12.04
CA VAL A 285 -19.18 -11.62 12.34
C VAL A 285 -19.40 -13.06 11.87
N LEU A 286 -18.82 -13.49 10.75
CA LEU A 286 -18.85 -14.90 10.34
C LEU A 286 -18.35 -15.81 11.47
N LEU A 287 -17.27 -15.42 12.15
CA LEU A 287 -16.77 -16.17 13.30
C LEU A 287 -17.72 -16.15 14.49
N LEU A 288 -18.39 -15.03 14.74
CA LEU A 288 -19.38 -14.91 15.82
C LEU A 288 -20.59 -15.81 15.56
N GLU A 289 -21.10 -15.85 14.33
CA GLU A 289 -22.23 -16.70 13.93
C GLU A 289 -21.87 -18.19 13.92
N CYS A 290 -20.64 -18.54 13.48
CA CYS A 290 -20.19 -19.94 13.49
C CYS A 290 -19.80 -20.46 14.88
N LYS A 291 -19.60 -19.58 15.88
CA LYS A 291 -19.16 -19.95 17.23
C LYS A 291 -19.89 -19.14 18.30
N ASP A 292 -21.12 -19.57 18.63
CA ASP A 292 -21.93 -19.00 19.72
C ASP A 292 -21.92 -19.89 20.99
N ASP A 293 -20.73 -20.17 21.51
CA ASP A 293 -20.56 -20.78 22.83
C ASP A 293 -20.43 -19.73 23.95
N ALA A 294 -20.55 -20.15 25.21
CA ALA A 294 -20.46 -19.24 26.36
C ALA A 294 -19.12 -18.47 26.38
N ALA A 295 -18.01 -19.14 26.05
CA ALA A 295 -16.69 -18.53 26.02
C ALA A 295 -16.59 -17.42 24.95
N SER A 296 -17.26 -17.58 23.81
CA SER A 296 -17.30 -16.59 22.73
C SER A 296 -18.15 -15.39 23.09
N ARG A 297 -19.27 -15.59 23.81
CA ARG A 297 -20.08 -14.49 24.38
C ARG A 297 -19.31 -13.67 25.42
N ASP A 298 -18.54 -14.34 26.27
CA ASP A 298 -17.67 -13.69 27.26
C ASP A 298 -16.55 -12.90 26.57
N ALA A 299 -15.89 -13.51 25.58
CA ALA A 299 -14.84 -12.86 24.79
C ALA A 299 -15.37 -11.64 24.02
N PHE A 300 -16.58 -11.73 23.45
CA PHE A 300 -17.22 -10.61 22.78
C PHE A 300 -17.60 -9.48 23.75
N THR A 301 -18.02 -9.82 24.97
CA THR A 301 -18.26 -8.82 26.03
C THR A 301 -16.97 -8.13 26.45
N ALA A 302 -15.88 -8.88 26.62
CA ALA A 302 -14.56 -8.34 26.91
C ALA A 302 -14.04 -7.41 25.79
N LEU A 303 -14.31 -7.73 24.52
CA LEU A 303 -14.00 -6.85 23.39
C LEU A 303 -14.71 -5.49 23.53
N ARG A 304 -16.04 -5.49 23.76
CA ARG A 304 -16.81 -4.25 23.91
C ARG A 304 -16.31 -3.41 25.07
N GLN A 305 -15.94 -4.05 26.19
CA GLN A 305 -15.34 -3.37 27.33
C GLN A 305 -13.95 -2.79 27.02
N ALA A 306 -13.10 -3.51 26.29
CA ALA A 306 -11.79 -3.01 25.89
C ALA A 306 -11.90 -1.78 24.99
N TRP A 307 -12.86 -1.79 24.06
CA TRP A 307 -13.09 -0.69 23.14
C TRP A 307 -13.83 0.50 23.75
N SER A 308 -14.66 0.31 24.78
CA SER A 308 -15.29 1.45 25.48
C SER A 308 -14.29 2.35 26.20
N ILE A 309 -13.08 1.85 26.48
CA ILE A 309 -11.97 2.64 27.06
C ILE A 309 -10.86 2.96 26.05
N ALA A 310 -11.08 2.73 24.75
CA ALA A 310 -10.07 2.94 23.71
C ALA A 310 -9.47 4.36 23.70
N PRO A 311 -10.25 5.46 23.88
CA PRO A 311 -9.68 6.80 23.97
C PRO A 311 -8.68 6.95 25.13
N GLN A 312 -8.91 6.26 26.26
CA GLN A 312 -7.98 6.27 27.39
C GLN A 312 -6.73 5.42 27.11
N VAL A 313 -6.88 4.29 26.43
CA VAL A 313 -5.75 3.45 26.01
C VAL A 313 -4.81 4.24 25.10
N LEU A 314 -5.35 4.98 24.13
CA LEU A 314 -4.57 5.85 23.23
C LEU A 314 -3.82 6.96 23.99
N ARG A 315 -4.48 7.64 24.93
CA ARG A 315 -3.82 8.65 25.78
C ARG A 315 -2.70 8.04 26.63
N ASN A 316 -2.96 6.89 27.25
CA ASN A 316 -1.97 6.17 28.06
C ASN A 316 -0.76 5.74 27.22
N ALA A 317 -1.00 5.27 25.99
CA ALA A 317 0.04 4.92 25.04
C ALA A 317 0.92 6.13 24.69
N GLU A 318 0.31 7.29 24.44
CA GLU A 318 1.05 8.52 24.16
C GLU A 318 1.91 8.95 25.36
N HIS A 319 1.36 8.88 26.57
CA HIS A 319 2.11 9.15 27.80
C HIS A 319 3.27 8.18 28.00
N ALA A 320 3.06 6.90 27.72
CA ALA A 320 4.07 5.85 27.87
C ALA A 320 5.27 6.05 26.93
N LEU A 321 5.03 6.54 25.71
CA LEU A 321 6.05 6.73 24.67
C LEU A 321 6.79 8.07 24.75
N ARG A 322 6.58 8.85 25.81
CA ARG A 322 7.21 10.17 25.97
C ARG A 322 8.72 10.07 26.10
N VAL A 323 9.22 9.09 26.85
CA VAL A 323 10.67 8.86 26.98
C VAL A 323 11.26 8.35 25.67
N ASP A 324 10.53 7.51 24.94
CA ASP A 324 10.94 6.99 23.63
C ASP A 324 11.08 8.11 22.59
N GLU A 325 10.21 9.12 22.60
CA GLU A 325 10.34 10.33 21.77
C GLU A 325 11.59 11.15 22.14
N VAL A 326 11.90 11.30 23.43
CA VAL A 326 13.14 11.98 23.88
C VAL A 326 14.36 11.25 23.33
N TRP A 327 14.39 9.93 23.39
CA TRP A 327 15.50 9.14 22.87
C TRP A 327 15.60 9.16 21.34
N GLN A 328 14.46 9.17 20.64
CA GLN A 328 14.44 9.37 19.18
C GLN A 328 15.10 10.70 18.80
N LEU A 329 14.70 11.79 19.47
CA LEU A 329 15.30 13.09 19.20
C LEU A 329 16.78 13.14 19.61
N ALA A 330 17.17 12.50 20.72
CA ALA A 330 18.57 12.42 21.13
C ALA A 330 19.44 11.66 20.10
N LEU A 331 18.88 10.61 19.46
CA LEU A 331 19.53 9.90 18.37
C LEU A 331 19.73 10.80 17.14
N GLU A 332 18.72 11.58 16.77
CA GLU A 332 18.77 12.55 15.67
C GLU A 332 19.78 13.67 15.94
N VAL A 333 19.77 14.23 17.16
CA VAL A 333 20.73 15.25 17.61
C VAL A 333 22.16 14.70 17.56
N GLY A 334 22.39 13.48 18.04
CA GLY A 334 23.70 12.83 17.98
C GLY A 334 24.20 12.68 16.55
N TYR A 335 23.32 12.27 15.62
CA TYR A 335 23.62 12.22 14.19
C TYR A 335 23.94 13.59 13.61
N GLN A 336 23.12 14.61 13.89
CA GLN A 336 23.32 15.98 13.40
C GLN A 336 24.63 16.57 13.91
N ARG A 337 24.98 16.35 15.18
CA ARG A 337 26.25 16.79 15.76
C ARG A 337 27.44 16.17 15.03
N GLU A 338 27.43 14.85 14.84
CA GLU A 338 28.51 14.16 14.15
C GLU A 338 28.63 14.60 12.69
N LEU A 339 27.49 14.74 11.99
CA LEU A 339 27.46 15.24 10.62
C LEU A 339 28.01 16.67 10.55
N ALA A 340 27.59 17.57 11.42
CA ALA A 340 28.08 18.94 11.46
C ALA A 340 29.60 18.99 11.73
N GLN A 341 30.11 18.17 12.66
CA GLN A 341 31.54 18.08 12.92
C GLN A 341 32.32 17.62 11.68
N ARG A 342 31.82 16.60 10.96
CA ARG A 342 32.44 16.12 9.72
C ARG A 342 32.40 17.17 8.60
N LEU A 343 31.29 17.91 8.46
CA LEU A 343 31.19 18.96 7.47
C LEU A 343 32.14 20.14 7.77
N CYS A 344 32.27 20.52 9.04
CA CYS A 344 33.18 21.59 9.47
C CYS A 344 34.66 21.18 9.46
N SER A 345 34.99 19.89 9.55
CA SER A 345 36.38 19.40 9.52
C SER A 345 36.94 19.31 8.10
N VAL A 346 36.09 19.28 7.08
CA VAL A 346 36.51 19.37 5.68
C VAL A 346 36.93 20.81 5.39
N SER A 347 38.23 21.09 5.53
CA SER A 347 38.82 22.28 4.93
C SER A 347 38.74 22.11 3.42
N GLY A 348 37.91 22.92 2.75
CA GLY A 348 37.81 22.90 1.30
C GLY A 348 39.19 23.15 0.69
N ALA A 349 39.75 22.15 0.01
CA ALA A 349 40.90 22.39 -0.84
C ALA A 349 40.46 23.42 -1.90
N HIS A 350 41.13 24.57 -1.93
CA HIS A 350 40.87 25.58 -2.93
C HIS A 350 41.34 25.02 -4.28
N VAL A 351 40.42 24.41 -5.02
CA VAL A 351 40.70 23.98 -6.39
C VAL A 351 40.66 25.26 -7.24
N PRO A 352 41.77 25.63 -7.90
CA PRO A 352 41.77 26.80 -8.76
C PRO A 352 40.69 26.64 -9.85
N PRO A 353 39.99 27.72 -10.23
CA PRO A 353 38.96 27.64 -11.25
C PRO A 353 39.58 27.07 -12.54
N GLN A 354 39.05 25.93 -12.98
CA GLN A 354 39.37 25.33 -14.26
C GLN A 354 38.24 25.61 -15.26
N ASP A 355 38.58 25.64 -16.54
CA ASP A 355 37.59 25.71 -17.60
C ASP A 355 36.77 24.41 -17.62
N ILE A 356 35.45 24.55 -17.58
CA ILE A 356 34.54 23.40 -17.64
C ILE A 356 34.41 22.96 -19.09
N GLU A 357 35.01 21.82 -19.41
CA GLU A 357 34.94 21.18 -20.72
C GLU A 357 33.66 20.36 -20.89
N VAL A 358 33.14 19.79 -19.80
CA VAL A 358 31.92 18.98 -19.78
C VAL A 358 31.05 19.38 -18.60
N GLN A 359 29.79 19.72 -18.87
CA GLN A 359 28.76 19.91 -17.84
C GLN A 359 27.68 18.84 -17.99
N ALA A 360 27.44 18.06 -16.93
CA ALA A 360 26.49 16.96 -16.93
C ALA A 360 25.45 17.13 -15.81
N ALA A 361 24.16 17.05 -16.15
CA ALA A 361 23.07 17.12 -15.18
C ALA A 361 22.59 15.72 -14.78
N PHE A 362 22.46 15.48 -13.47
CA PHE A 362 22.00 14.24 -12.87
C PHE A 362 20.78 14.49 -11.97
N CYS A 363 20.08 13.42 -11.60
CA CYS A 363 19.05 13.51 -10.57
C CYS A 363 19.67 13.99 -9.25
N ILE A 364 18.99 14.88 -8.54
CA ILE A 364 19.40 15.37 -7.21
C ILE A 364 19.37 14.27 -6.12
N ASP A 365 18.79 13.12 -6.45
CA ASP A 365 18.75 11.95 -5.57
C ASP A 365 20.16 11.47 -5.19
N VAL A 366 20.36 11.17 -3.90
CA VAL A 366 21.63 10.74 -3.30
C VAL A 366 22.24 9.50 -3.97
N ARG A 367 21.43 8.69 -4.66
CA ARG A 367 21.91 7.53 -5.42
C ARG A 367 22.76 7.91 -6.64
N SER A 368 22.61 9.13 -7.16
CA SER A 368 23.45 9.62 -8.26
C SER A 368 24.81 10.14 -7.78
N GLU A 369 24.94 10.43 -6.49
CA GLU A 369 26.13 11.07 -5.91
C GLU A 369 27.44 10.27 -6.11
N PRO A 370 27.48 8.94 -5.95
CA PRO A 370 28.70 8.18 -6.22
C PRO A 370 29.18 8.30 -7.67
N MET A 371 28.24 8.32 -8.63
CA MET A 371 28.55 8.47 -10.05
C MET A 371 29.05 9.88 -10.37
N ARG A 372 28.41 10.90 -9.81
CA ARG A 372 28.81 12.31 -9.96
C ARG A 372 30.24 12.51 -9.47
N ARG A 373 30.53 12.07 -8.24
CA ARG A 373 31.87 12.14 -7.65
C ARG A 373 32.92 11.37 -8.45
N ALA A 374 32.57 10.21 -9.00
CA ALA A 374 33.49 9.44 -9.84
C ALA A 374 33.83 10.18 -11.14
N LEU A 375 32.86 10.83 -11.79
CA LEU A 375 33.10 11.63 -13.00
C LEU A 375 34.00 12.84 -12.72
N GLU A 376 33.68 13.61 -11.68
CA GLU A 376 34.47 14.79 -11.29
C GLU A 376 35.89 14.41 -10.82
N ALA A 377 36.06 13.21 -10.25
CA ALA A 377 37.38 12.72 -9.85
C ALA A 377 38.27 12.28 -11.02
N VAL A 378 37.67 11.89 -12.16
CA VAL A 378 38.43 11.45 -13.35
C VAL A 378 39.05 12.62 -14.09
N TRP A 379 38.34 13.75 -14.18
CA TRP A 379 38.83 14.93 -14.89
C TRP A 379 38.27 16.23 -14.28
N PRO A 380 39.13 17.19 -13.88
CA PRO A 380 38.65 18.40 -13.24
C PRO A 380 37.97 19.41 -14.18
N GLY A 381 38.01 19.20 -15.51
CA GLY A 381 37.15 19.88 -16.47
C GLY A 381 35.71 19.34 -16.56
N ILE A 382 35.36 18.30 -15.77
CA ILE A 382 33.98 17.79 -15.66
C ILE A 382 33.29 18.43 -14.45
N GLN A 383 32.12 19.02 -14.69
CA GLN A 383 31.23 19.52 -13.65
C GLN A 383 29.89 18.78 -13.67
N THR A 384 29.40 18.36 -12.51
CA THR A 384 28.06 17.76 -12.39
C THR A 384 27.07 18.65 -11.66
N LEU A 385 25.84 18.71 -12.17
CA LEU A 385 24.72 19.43 -11.57
C LEU A 385 23.66 18.45 -11.07
N GLY A 386 22.96 18.81 -10.01
CA GLY A 386 21.78 18.09 -9.54
C GLY A 386 20.50 18.79 -9.99
N PHE A 387 19.53 18.04 -10.53
CA PHE A 387 18.21 18.55 -10.91
C PHE A 387 17.11 17.60 -10.39
N ALA A 388 15.96 18.15 -10.00
CA ALA A 388 14.83 17.35 -9.53
C ALA A 388 14.14 16.63 -10.71
N GLY A 389 13.67 15.40 -10.48
CA GLY A 389 13.28 14.41 -11.50
C GLY A 389 12.73 14.87 -12.86
N PHE A 390 13.05 14.09 -13.90
CA PHE A 390 12.47 14.14 -15.25
C PHE A 390 12.48 15.51 -15.96
N PHE A 391 13.35 16.44 -15.53
CA PHE A 391 13.50 17.78 -16.12
C PHE A 391 12.18 18.59 -16.16
N GLY A 392 11.27 18.32 -15.23
CA GLY A 392 9.96 18.96 -15.19
C GLY A 392 8.99 18.51 -16.30
N LEU A 393 9.30 17.42 -17.00
CA LEU A 393 8.47 16.89 -18.09
C LEU A 393 7.68 15.65 -17.60
N PRO A 394 6.39 15.79 -17.24
CA PRO A 394 5.56 14.65 -16.84
C PRO A 394 5.13 13.83 -18.07
N VAL A 395 6.07 13.05 -18.61
CA VAL A 395 5.90 12.32 -19.87
C VAL A 395 5.34 10.92 -19.62
N ALA A 396 4.40 10.47 -20.45
CA ALA A 396 4.13 9.05 -20.66
C ALA A 396 4.75 8.63 -22.00
N TYR A 397 5.55 7.57 -21.97
CA TYR A 397 6.19 7.02 -23.17
C TYR A 397 5.48 5.74 -23.64
N THR A 398 5.13 5.72 -24.92
CA THR A 398 4.46 4.59 -25.58
C THR A 398 5.27 4.13 -26.79
N PRO A 399 5.89 2.93 -26.75
CA PRO A 399 6.59 2.37 -27.90
C PRO A 399 5.67 2.14 -29.10
N LEU A 400 6.23 2.23 -30.31
CA LEU A 400 5.48 2.14 -31.56
C LEU A 400 4.60 0.88 -31.58
N ALA A 401 3.32 1.04 -31.94
CA ALA A 401 2.39 -0.08 -32.15
C ALA A 401 2.30 -1.08 -30.98
N SER A 402 2.43 -0.58 -29.74
CA SER A 402 2.22 -1.35 -28.51
C SER A 402 1.14 -0.71 -27.66
N GLN A 403 0.54 -1.49 -26.76
CA GLN A 403 -0.37 -0.97 -25.72
C GLN A 403 0.37 -0.55 -24.45
N ALA A 404 1.70 -0.74 -24.40
CA ALA A 404 2.49 -0.39 -23.24
C ALA A 404 2.60 1.13 -23.11
N ARG A 405 2.07 1.68 -22.02
CA ARG A 405 2.21 3.10 -21.68
C ARG A 405 2.98 3.22 -20.37
N ARG A 406 4.19 3.79 -20.43
CA ARG A 406 5.10 3.87 -19.29
C ARG A 406 5.24 5.31 -18.81
N PRO A 407 4.81 5.63 -17.58
CA PRO A 407 5.06 6.95 -17.01
C PRO A 407 6.57 7.15 -16.79
N GLN A 408 7.10 8.23 -17.33
CA GLN A 408 8.47 8.74 -17.16
C GLN A 408 8.37 10.07 -16.42
N LEU A 409 7.89 10.01 -15.17
CA LEU A 409 7.54 11.16 -14.36
C LEU A 409 7.57 10.82 -12.86
N PRO A 410 7.60 11.81 -11.94
CA PRO A 410 7.53 11.55 -10.50
C PRO A 410 6.26 10.79 -10.11
N GLY A 411 6.35 9.70 -9.35
CA GLY A 411 5.21 8.79 -9.08
C GLY A 411 3.96 9.40 -8.41
N LEU A 412 4.03 10.66 -7.96
CA LEU A 412 2.95 11.42 -7.37
C LEU A 412 2.15 12.27 -8.38
N LEU A 413 2.57 12.33 -9.65
CA LEU A 413 1.94 13.17 -10.68
C LEU A 413 1.21 12.31 -11.73
N ALA A 414 0.27 12.93 -12.44
CA ALA A 414 -0.28 12.38 -13.67
C ALA A 414 0.59 12.80 -14.87
N PRO A 415 0.69 11.96 -15.93
CA PRO A 415 1.26 12.39 -17.20
C PRO A 415 0.49 13.57 -17.79
N ALA A 416 1.20 14.59 -18.29
CA ALA A 416 0.61 15.70 -19.03
C ALA A 416 1.13 15.79 -20.48
N ILE A 417 2.17 15.02 -20.82
CA ILE A 417 2.80 15.01 -22.13
C ILE A 417 2.88 13.55 -22.61
N GLU A 418 2.46 13.31 -23.85
CA GLU A 418 2.63 12.00 -24.49
C GLU A 418 3.88 12.00 -25.36
N VAL A 419 4.67 10.94 -25.26
CA VAL A 419 5.78 10.67 -26.16
C VAL A 419 5.56 9.31 -26.81
N THR A 420 5.45 9.29 -28.13
CA THR A 420 5.25 8.07 -28.90
C THR A 420 6.42 7.86 -29.84
N ASP A 421 6.86 6.61 -30.02
CA ASP A 421 7.79 6.33 -31.11
C ASP A 421 7.12 6.57 -32.47
N GLN A 422 7.82 7.24 -33.36
CA GLN A 422 7.43 7.45 -34.75
C GLN A 422 8.55 7.00 -35.69
N VAL A 423 8.18 6.58 -36.90
CA VAL A 423 9.13 6.22 -37.95
C VAL A 423 9.34 7.44 -38.83
N LEU A 424 10.51 8.05 -38.72
CA LEU A 424 10.85 9.29 -39.42
C LEU A 424 12.03 9.06 -40.36
N SER A 425 11.85 9.37 -41.63
CA SER A 425 12.93 9.35 -42.62
C SER A 425 14.00 10.37 -42.25
N ALA A 426 15.27 10.03 -42.50
CA ALA A 426 16.39 10.90 -42.17
C ALA A 426 16.41 12.18 -43.03
N ASP A 427 15.92 12.11 -44.27
CA ASP A 427 15.81 13.23 -45.19
C ASP A 427 14.42 13.90 -45.09
N PRO A 428 14.35 15.22 -44.84
CA PRO A 428 13.10 15.98 -44.85
C PRO A 428 12.27 15.84 -46.14
N ALA A 429 12.92 15.59 -47.29
CA ALA A 429 12.24 15.42 -48.57
C ALA A 429 11.36 14.15 -48.62
N ASP A 430 11.71 13.11 -47.85
CA ASP A 430 11.03 11.82 -47.84
C ASP A 430 9.88 11.75 -46.82
N ARG A 431 9.65 12.82 -46.05
CA ARG A 431 8.64 12.84 -44.97
C ARG A 431 7.21 12.59 -45.44
N ALA A 432 6.91 12.81 -46.72
CA ALA A 432 5.61 12.46 -47.30
C ALA A 432 5.33 10.94 -47.23
N ALA A 433 6.37 10.10 -47.19
CA ALA A 433 6.26 8.65 -47.09
C ALA A 433 6.28 8.12 -45.65
N ASP A 434 6.56 8.96 -44.65
CA ASP A 434 6.71 8.54 -43.24
C ASP A 434 5.44 7.87 -42.70
N GLY A 435 4.24 8.36 -43.07
CA GLY A 435 2.98 7.74 -42.68
C GLY A 435 2.86 6.28 -43.17
N VAL A 436 3.21 6.04 -44.44
CA VAL A 436 3.17 4.69 -45.04
C VAL A 436 4.22 3.78 -44.39
N LEU A 437 5.42 4.30 -44.14
CA LEU A 437 6.49 3.56 -43.46
C LEU A 437 6.11 3.22 -42.02
N GLN A 438 5.49 4.15 -41.30
CA GLN A 438 5.01 3.96 -39.94
C GLN A 438 3.92 2.90 -39.85
N GLU A 439 2.93 2.91 -40.76
CA GLU A 439 1.90 1.88 -40.82
C GLU A 439 2.48 0.49 -41.13
N ALA A 440 3.43 0.41 -42.07
CA ALA A 440 4.11 -0.83 -42.40
C ALA A 440 4.91 -1.38 -41.20
N ALA A 441 5.68 -0.52 -40.53
CA ALA A 441 6.44 -0.86 -39.34
C ALA A 441 5.52 -1.32 -38.19
N SER A 442 4.41 -0.62 -37.98
CA SER A 442 3.41 -0.93 -36.96
C SER A 442 2.78 -2.31 -37.16
N ARG A 443 2.30 -2.59 -38.37
CA ARG A 443 1.72 -3.90 -38.72
C ARG A 443 2.71 -5.04 -38.53
N MET A 444 3.95 -4.85 -38.97
CA MET A 444 5.00 -5.87 -38.81
C MET A 444 5.38 -6.10 -37.35
N ARG A 445 5.42 -5.04 -36.53
CA ARG A 445 5.70 -5.18 -35.10
C ARG A 445 4.57 -5.94 -34.42
N GLN A 446 3.32 -5.55 -34.66
CA GLN A 446 2.15 -6.24 -34.12
C GLN A 446 2.10 -7.71 -34.52
N SER A 447 2.37 -8.04 -35.80
CA SER A 447 2.37 -9.44 -36.26
C SER A 447 3.45 -10.28 -35.58
N ARG A 448 4.64 -9.70 -35.36
CA ARG A 448 5.75 -10.36 -34.65
C ARG A 448 5.47 -10.52 -33.16
N LEU A 449 4.90 -9.52 -32.51
CA LEU A 449 4.48 -9.60 -31.11
C LEU A 449 3.37 -10.65 -30.95
N ALA A 450 2.36 -10.68 -31.82
CA ALA A 450 1.31 -11.70 -31.80
C ALA A 450 1.83 -13.12 -32.09
N LEU A 451 2.88 -13.27 -32.89
CA LEU A 451 3.54 -14.56 -33.08
C LEU A 451 4.32 -14.97 -31.82
N ALA A 452 5.06 -14.05 -31.22
CA ALA A 452 5.81 -14.29 -30.00
C ALA A 452 4.90 -14.63 -28.82
N ASP A 453 3.77 -13.94 -28.70
CA ASP A 453 2.75 -14.19 -27.68
C ASP A 453 2.15 -15.59 -27.81
N ARG A 454 1.75 -16.00 -29.03
CA ARG A 454 1.28 -17.38 -29.31
C ARG A 454 2.34 -18.44 -28.97
N TRP A 455 3.61 -18.16 -29.27
CA TRP A 455 4.71 -19.06 -28.95
C TRP A 455 4.94 -19.16 -27.44
N GLN A 456 4.93 -18.03 -26.73
CA GLN A 456 5.05 -18.00 -25.27
C GLN A 456 3.88 -18.72 -24.60
N ALA A 457 2.65 -18.49 -25.07
CA ALA A 457 1.48 -19.20 -24.61
C ALA A 457 1.69 -20.71 -24.74
N ALA A 458 2.08 -21.22 -25.92
CA ALA A 458 2.32 -22.64 -26.15
C ALA A 458 3.33 -23.25 -25.16
N SER A 459 4.36 -22.50 -24.74
CA SER A 459 5.32 -22.96 -23.73
C SER A 459 4.79 -23.02 -22.29
N ARG A 460 3.68 -22.32 -22.01
CA ARG A 460 3.04 -22.23 -20.67
C ARG A 460 1.82 -23.12 -20.52
N TRP A 461 1.20 -23.55 -21.63
CA TRP A 461 0.03 -24.42 -21.59
C TRP A 461 0.35 -25.73 -20.82
N PRO A 462 -0.45 -26.12 -19.80
CA PRO A 462 -0.15 -27.28 -18.98
C PRO A 462 0.05 -28.58 -19.76
N GLY A 463 -0.70 -28.77 -20.85
CA GLY A 463 -0.59 -29.93 -21.73
C GLY A 463 0.59 -29.91 -22.73
N ALA A 464 1.31 -28.79 -22.84
CA ALA A 464 2.38 -28.60 -23.81
C ALA A 464 3.73 -28.23 -23.18
N ALA A 465 3.78 -27.73 -21.95
CA ALA A 465 4.99 -27.24 -21.30
C ALA A 465 6.12 -28.29 -21.25
N PHE A 466 5.81 -29.52 -20.85
CA PHE A 466 6.80 -30.61 -20.80
C PHE A 466 7.29 -31.01 -22.20
N SER A 467 6.39 -31.25 -23.14
CA SER A 467 6.76 -31.60 -24.52
C SER A 467 7.54 -30.48 -25.22
N TYR A 468 7.23 -29.22 -24.90
CA TYR A 468 7.97 -28.06 -25.41
C TYR A 468 9.41 -28.06 -24.89
N VAL A 469 9.61 -28.30 -23.58
CA VAL A 469 10.95 -28.41 -22.99
C VAL A 469 11.72 -29.59 -23.58
N GLU A 470 11.08 -30.74 -23.77
CA GLU A 470 11.72 -31.92 -24.38
C GLU A 470 12.13 -31.68 -25.84
N ALA A 471 11.26 -31.05 -26.64
CA ALA A 471 11.51 -30.85 -28.07
C ALA A 471 12.47 -29.68 -28.37
N VAL A 472 12.40 -28.60 -27.61
CA VAL A 472 13.10 -27.33 -27.92
C VAL A 472 14.17 -26.98 -26.88
N GLY A 473 14.10 -27.56 -25.67
CA GLY A 473 14.96 -27.23 -24.54
C GLY A 473 16.44 -27.52 -24.75
N VAL A 474 16.79 -28.58 -25.48
CA VAL A 474 18.20 -28.88 -25.84
C VAL A 474 18.81 -27.75 -26.66
N GLY A 475 18.03 -27.11 -27.54
CA GLY A 475 18.44 -25.93 -28.31
C GLY A 475 18.71 -24.70 -27.44
N TYR A 476 18.26 -24.69 -26.19
CA TYR A 476 18.50 -23.61 -25.23
C TYR A 476 19.84 -23.73 -24.50
N LEU A 477 20.52 -24.89 -24.55
CA LEU A 477 21.84 -25.09 -23.91
C LEU A 477 22.89 -24.11 -24.43
N GLY A 478 22.85 -23.75 -25.72
CA GLY A 478 23.75 -22.74 -26.29
C GLY A 478 23.51 -21.34 -25.72
N LYS A 479 22.26 -20.96 -25.44
CA LYS A 479 21.94 -19.69 -24.77
C LYS A 479 22.41 -19.69 -23.32
N LEU A 480 22.22 -20.81 -22.60
CA LEU A 480 22.70 -20.97 -21.23
C LEU A 480 24.23 -20.88 -21.15
N GLY A 481 24.95 -21.51 -22.09
CA GLY A 481 26.40 -21.34 -22.21
C GLY A 481 26.81 -19.89 -22.46
N GLY A 482 26.04 -19.15 -23.25
CA GLY A 482 26.23 -17.70 -23.46
C GLY A 482 26.00 -16.84 -22.21
N TRP A 483 25.22 -17.31 -21.23
CA TRP A 483 25.06 -16.61 -19.95
C TRP A 483 26.30 -16.74 -19.04
N LEU A 484 27.04 -17.84 -19.18
CA LEU A 484 28.30 -18.05 -18.47
C LEU A 484 29.45 -17.22 -19.04
N GLN A 485 29.29 -16.67 -20.24
CA GLN A 485 30.26 -15.78 -20.90
C GLN A 485 29.56 -14.51 -21.40
N PRO A 486 29.28 -13.55 -20.51
CA PRO A 486 28.61 -12.31 -20.89
C PRO A 486 29.42 -11.58 -21.97
N ARG A 487 28.78 -11.32 -23.11
CA ARG A 487 29.40 -10.61 -24.24
C ARG A 487 29.39 -9.10 -23.99
N LEU A 488 30.42 -8.41 -24.47
CA LEU A 488 30.50 -6.93 -24.53
C LEU A 488 29.60 -6.35 -25.65
N GLN A 489 28.40 -6.89 -25.84
CA GLN A 489 27.43 -6.35 -26.79
C GLN A 489 26.56 -5.29 -26.12
N GLU A 490 26.09 -4.32 -26.89
CA GLU A 490 25.08 -3.38 -26.42
C GLU A 490 23.86 -4.13 -25.89
N ARG A 491 23.34 -3.67 -24.75
CA ARG A 491 22.09 -4.20 -24.21
C ARG A 491 20.98 -3.98 -25.22
N ALA A 492 20.25 -5.05 -25.56
CA ALA A 492 19.08 -4.94 -26.41
C ALA A 492 18.07 -3.95 -25.80
N ARG A 493 17.54 -3.05 -26.62
CA ARG A 493 16.48 -2.13 -26.21
C ARG A 493 15.13 -2.85 -26.28
N ASP A 494 14.55 -3.12 -25.11
CA ASP A 494 13.25 -3.79 -24.99
C ASP A 494 12.14 -3.02 -25.73
N ASP A 495 12.26 -1.69 -25.80
CA ASP A 495 11.34 -0.79 -26.50
C ASP A 495 11.26 -1.03 -28.02
N LEU A 496 12.27 -1.69 -28.59
CA LEU A 496 12.34 -2.05 -30.01
C LEU A 496 12.00 -3.52 -30.26
N GLN A 497 11.55 -4.27 -29.24
CA GLN A 497 11.16 -5.66 -29.40
C GLN A 497 10.02 -5.80 -30.42
N GLY A 498 10.16 -6.81 -31.30
CA GLY A 498 9.26 -7.03 -32.42
C GLY A 498 9.48 -6.10 -33.62
N LEU A 499 10.17 -4.95 -33.45
CA LEU A 499 10.42 -4.03 -34.56
C LEU A 499 11.53 -4.57 -35.49
N PRO A 500 11.29 -4.66 -36.83
CA PRO A 500 12.31 -5.04 -37.79
C PRO A 500 13.52 -4.10 -37.80
N ALA A 501 14.73 -4.67 -37.97
CA ALA A 501 15.99 -3.93 -37.90
C ALA A 501 16.04 -2.70 -38.81
N ARG A 502 15.47 -2.80 -40.02
CA ARG A 502 15.39 -1.69 -40.98
C ARG A 502 14.65 -0.44 -40.46
N TYR A 503 13.70 -0.61 -39.54
CA TYR A 503 12.96 0.52 -38.95
C TYR A 503 13.62 1.04 -37.67
N ARG A 504 14.56 0.31 -37.05
CA ARG A 504 15.15 0.69 -35.75
C ARG A 504 15.97 1.97 -35.82
N ALA A 505 16.66 2.23 -36.94
CA ALA A 505 17.48 3.44 -37.12
C ALA A 505 16.65 4.72 -37.31
N VAL A 506 15.40 4.56 -37.76
CA VAL A 506 14.46 5.64 -38.09
C VAL A 506 13.31 5.75 -37.07
N CYS A 507 13.20 4.81 -36.14
CA CYS A 507 12.22 4.82 -35.06
C CYS A 507 12.73 5.65 -33.89
N ARG A 508 12.07 6.77 -33.58
CA ARG A 508 12.49 7.69 -32.52
C ARG A 508 11.31 8.21 -31.71
N PRO A 509 11.48 8.48 -30.41
CA PRO A 509 10.45 9.12 -29.60
C PRO A 509 10.15 10.53 -30.14
N GLN A 510 8.87 10.87 -30.22
CA GLN A 510 8.34 12.18 -30.60
C GLN A 510 7.27 12.62 -29.60
N LEU A 511 7.21 13.91 -29.33
CA LEU A 511 6.12 14.49 -28.55
C LEU A 511 4.83 14.39 -29.36
N ALA A 512 3.77 13.90 -28.75
CA ALA A 512 2.46 13.77 -29.34
C ALA A 512 1.50 14.77 -28.69
N GLY A 513 0.78 15.53 -29.53
CA GLY A 513 -0.31 16.39 -29.07
C GLY A 513 0.09 17.71 -28.41
N LEU A 514 1.25 18.28 -28.75
CA LEU A 514 1.61 19.66 -28.42
C LEU A 514 1.03 20.67 -29.42
#